data_AF-R0IZQ2-F1
#
_entry.id   AF-R0IZQ2-F1
#
_cell.length_a   1.000
_cell.length_b   1.000
_cell.length_c   1.000
_cell.angle_alpha   90.00
_cell.angle_beta   90.00
_cell.angle_gamma   90.00
#
_symmetry.space_group_name_H-M   'P 1'
#
loop_
_entity.id
_entity.type
_entity.pdbx_description
1 polymer ?
#
loop_
_entity_poly.entity_id
_entity_poly.type
_entity_poly.pdbx_seq_one_letter_code
_entity_poly.pdbx_strand_id
1 'polypeptide(L)'
;MYGLPGLNTIYSGKEITIQICKSICSILGDGIVLSALFTEIPTSNLINRLDPAWFAALNTGFDIHFKITAAIAVRCASHVRLLIEQLPPGSSQHAVFGSPLINAIKLKDLDTVRELVRYLLGFDSKTLKTIFSLEISAIAFPIIKAVMTAIDYNQARILDQLARLIRRKFGNIDRDIFNFWIISAARTSNIQVLRSLYRIPVEPNWRLSYDAMSALCKTADYELIYYAFLNANYGHQYDSSRRDPFHIAVSNGIEAAKAVYDTGRHEINDWKICNFRTYWNEEVTALDHAIYRKDSVTIKWLLDQGAEYQRRFPPEWMPGWIYNIIRDQAIKDDPRMSELPSYGQYKDMSKDAKLHFTFELAEWSPS
;
A
#
# COMPACT_ATOMS: atom_id res chain seq x y z
N MET A 1 -30.44 -2.71 38.13
CA MET A 1 -30.17 -3.83 37.21
C MET A 1 -31.45 -4.16 36.47
N TYR A 2 -31.59 -3.77 35.21
CA TYR A 2 -32.64 -4.30 34.33
C TYR A 2 -31.99 -4.61 32.99
N GLY A 3 -31.80 -5.91 32.73
CA GLY A 3 -31.20 -6.41 31.51
C GLY A 3 -32.15 -6.28 30.34
N LEU A 4 -31.62 -5.78 29.22
CA LEU A 4 -32.29 -5.78 27.92
C LEU A 4 -32.43 -7.23 27.41
N PRO A 5 -33.65 -7.73 27.18
CA PRO A 5 -33.85 -9.01 26.51
C PRO A 5 -33.62 -8.82 25.01
N GLY A 6 -32.60 -9.48 24.45
CA GLY A 6 -32.36 -9.49 23.01
C GLY A 6 -30.93 -9.73 22.53
N LEU A 7 -29.94 -9.69 23.42
CA LEU A 7 -28.51 -9.80 23.04
C LEU A 7 -27.89 -11.21 23.16
N ASN A 8 -28.69 -12.25 23.43
CA ASN A 8 -28.18 -13.58 23.83
C ASN A 8 -28.10 -14.64 22.72
N THR A 9 -27.90 -14.26 21.46
CA THR A 9 -27.57 -15.24 20.41
C THR A 9 -26.36 -14.77 19.62
N ILE A 10 -25.20 -14.83 20.29
CA ILE A 10 -23.93 -14.99 19.58
C ILE A 10 -23.95 -16.42 19.04
N TYR A 11 -24.59 -16.64 17.89
CA TYR A 11 -24.39 -17.88 17.17
C TYR A 11 -22.90 -17.97 16.84
N SER A 12 -22.26 -19.07 17.25
CA SER A 12 -20.90 -19.33 16.81
C SER A 12 -20.89 -19.33 15.27
N GLY A 13 -19.85 -18.78 14.63
CA GLY A 13 -19.77 -18.73 13.17
C GLY A 13 -19.95 -20.11 12.50
N LYS A 14 -19.74 -21.18 13.27
CA LYS A 14 -19.93 -22.57 12.88
C LYS A 14 -21.42 -22.96 12.79
N GLU A 15 -22.26 -22.58 13.75
CA GLU A 15 -23.72 -22.81 13.70
C GLU A 15 -24.37 -22.13 12.50
N ILE A 16 -24.00 -20.88 12.23
CA ILE A 16 -24.53 -20.12 11.09
C ILE A 16 -24.13 -20.79 9.78
N THR A 17 -22.86 -21.20 9.65
CA THR A 17 -22.38 -21.89 8.44
C THR A 17 -23.10 -23.21 8.24
N ILE A 18 -23.34 -23.98 9.31
CA ILE A 18 -24.09 -25.25 9.23
C ILE A 18 -25.55 -25.02 8.84
N GLN A 19 -26.22 -23.99 9.38
CA GLN A 19 -27.57 -23.61 8.98
C GLN A 19 -27.62 -23.17 7.51
N ILE A 20 -26.68 -22.32 7.07
CA ILE A 20 -26.55 -21.90 5.67
C ILE A 20 -26.39 -23.13 4.76
N CYS A 21 -25.46 -24.03 5.07
CA CYS A 21 -25.25 -25.23 4.26
C CYS A 21 -26.49 -26.14 4.25
N LYS A 22 -27.15 -26.35 5.40
CA LYS A 22 -28.37 -27.16 5.49
C LYS A 22 -29.52 -26.57 4.68
N SER A 23 -29.74 -25.26 4.77
CA SER A 23 -30.76 -24.57 3.97
C SER A 23 -30.43 -24.58 2.48
N ILE A 24 -29.17 -24.36 2.11
CA ILE A 24 -28.74 -24.43 0.71
C ILE A 24 -28.91 -25.84 0.15
N CYS A 25 -28.49 -26.88 0.88
CA CYS A 25 -28.68 -28.29 0.53
C CYS A 25 -30.16 -28.67 0.41
N SER A 26 -31.01 -28.22 1.34
CA SER A 26 -32.45 -28.51 1.28
C SER A 26 -33.16 -27.86 0.09
N ILE A 27 -32.61 -26.75 -0.44
CA ILE A 27 -33.25 -25.98 -1.51
C ILE A 27 -32.71 -26.37 -2.90
N LEU A 28 -31.39 -26.58 -3.04
CA LEU A 28 -30.78 -26.91 -4.34
C LEU A 28 -30.77 -28.44 -4.61
N GLY A 29 -31.05 -29.25 -3.59
CA GLY A 29 -30.82 -30.69 -3.64
C GLY A 29 -29.33 -31.00 -3.51
N ASP A 30 -29.01 -32.04 -2.74
CA ASP A 30 -27.62 -32.39 -2.42
C ASP A 30 -26.75 -32.56 -3.66
N GLY A 31 -27.30 -33.07 -4.77
CA GLY A 31 -26.58 -33.27 -6.03
C GLY A 31 -26.06 -31.99 -6.69
N ILE A 32 -26.78 -30.87 -6.62
CA ILE A 32 -26.35 -29.60 -7.23
C ILE A 32 -25.27 -28.94 -6.38
N VAL A 33 -25.41 -29.00 -5.05
CA VAL A 33 -24.43 -28.47 -4.10
C VAL A 33 -23.13 -29.28 -4.16
N LEU A 34 -23.22 -30.61 -4.21
CA LEU A 34 -22.08 -31.49 -4.38
C LEU A 34 -21.41 -31.25 -5.74
N SER A 35 -22.17 -31.11 -6.83
CA SER A 35 -21.60 -30.82 -8.15
C SER A 35 -20.88 -29.46 -8.19
N ALA A 36 -21.40 -28.44 -7.52
CA ALA A 36 -20.75 -27.13 -7.37
C ALA A 36 -19.49 -27.15 -6.49
N LEU A 37 -19.42 -28.07 -5.51
CA LEU A 37 -18.27 -28.23 -4.60
C LEU A 37 -17.19 -29.16 -5.16
N PHE A 38 -17.55 -30.14 -5.99
CA PHE A 38 -16.66 -31.18 -6.53
C PHE A 38 -16.20 -30.92 -7.97
N THR A 39 -16.64 -29.83 -8.59
CA THR A 39 -16.16 -29.43 -9.92
C THR A 39 -15.53 -28.04 -9.84
N GLU A 40 -14.47 -27.77 -10.62
CA GLU A 40 -13.86 -26.44 -10.76
C GLU A 40 -14.73 -25.46 -11.58
N ILE A 41 -16.05 -25.70 -11.64
CA ILE A 41 -16.97 -24.88 -12.42
C ILE A 41 -17.28 -23.61 -11.60
N PRO A 42 -17.01 -22.41 -12.14
CA PRO A 42 -17.35 -21.16 -11.47
C PRO A 42 -18.85 -21.12 -11.11
N THR A 43 -19.18 -20.78 -9.87
CA THR A 43 -20.56 -20.77 -9.34
C THR A 43 -21.52 -19.89 -10.17
N SER A 44 -20.97 -18.90 -10.89
CA SER A 44 -21.69 -18.07 -11.87
C SER A 44 -22.29 -18.84 -13.05
N ASN A 45 -21.75 -20.01 -13.39
CA ASN A 45 -22.23 -20.87 -14.48
C ASN A 45 -23.30 -21.86 -14.01
N LEU A 46 -23.42 -22.08 -12.71
CA LEU A 46 -24.37 -23.04 -12.12
C LEU A 46 -25.69 -22.38 -11.72
N ILE A 47 -25.70 -21.06 -11.50
CA ILE A 47 -26.87 -20.31 -11.05
C ILE A 47 -27.09 -19.12 -11.99
N ASN A 48 -27.71 -19.37 -13.14
CA ASN A 48 -28.05 -18.32 -14.11
C ASN A 48 -29.19 -17.41 -13.59
N ARG A 49 -30.05 -17.91 -12.70
CA ARG A 49 -31.08 -17.17 -11.94
C ARG A 49 -31.36 -17.96 -10.66
N LEU A 50 -31.26 -17.33 -9.49
CA LEU A 50 -31.78 -17.91 -8.25
C LEU A 50 -33.31 -18.02 -8.38
N ASP A 51 -33.85 -19.22 -8.20
CA ASP A 51 -35.28 -19.51 -8.26
C ASP A 51 -36.06 -18.64 -7.25
N PRO A 52 -37.24 -18.08 -7.60
CA PRO A 52 -38.14 -17.41 -6.66
C PRO A 52 -38.40 -18.18 -5.34
N ALA A 53 -38.40 -19.52 -5.38
CA ALA A 53 -38.52 -20.39 -4.20
C ALA A 53 -37.36 -20.21 -3.21
N TRP A 54 -36.17 -19.88 -3.70
CA TRP A 54 -34.99 -19.57 -2.89
C TRP A 54 -35.19 -18.31 -2.04
N PHE A 55 -35.81 -17.28 -2.63
CA PHE A 55 -36.16 -16.04 -1.93
C PHE A 55 -37.34 -16.20 -0.97
N ALA A 56 -38.28 -17.11 -1.26
CA ALA A 56 -39.34 -17.46 -0.33
C ALA A 56 -38.79 -18.14 0.93
N ALA A 57 -37.85 -19.07 0.78
CA ALA A 57 -37.19 -19.78 1.89
C ALA A 57 -36.28 -18.87 2.74
N LEU A 58 -35.55 -17.93 2.13
CA LEU A 58 -34.80 -16.93 2.88
C LEU A 58 -35.72 -15.98 3.66
N ASN A 59 -36.96 -15.78 3.21
CA ASN A 59 -37.89 -14.88 3.85
C ASN A 59 -38.62 -15.45 5.06
N THR A 60 -38.55 -16.76 5.32
CA THR A 60 -39.19 -17.40 6.48
C THR A 60 -38.32 -17.36 7.73
N GLY A 61 -38.72 -16.62 8.76
CA GLY A 61 -38.24 -16.78 10.14
C GLY A 61 -36.81 -16.34 10.48
N PHE A 62 -35.96 -16.05 9.49
CA PHE A 62 -34.59 -15.58 9.73
C PHE A 62 -34.50 -14.07 9.97
N ASP A 63 -33.53 -13.65 10.79
CA ASP A 63 -33.23 -12.23 10.98
C ASP A 63 -32.73 -11.59 9.66
N ILE A 64 -32.84 -10.26 9.57
CA ILE A 64 -32.45 -9.51 8.37
C ILE A 64 -30.94 -9.62 8.07
N HIS A 65 -30.10 -9.88 9.07
CA HIS A 65 -28.64 -10.03 8.92
C HIS A 65 -28.31 -11.30 8.14
N PHE A 66 -28.98 -12.40 8.49
CA PHE A 66 -28.88 -13.68 7.81
C PHE A 66 -29.33 -13.55 6.36
N LYS A 67 -30.48 -12.90 6.11
CA LYS A 67 -31.00 -12.68 4.75
C LYS A 67 -30.02 -11.90 3.88
N ILE A 68 -29.47 -10.80 4.40
CA ILE A 68 -28.46 -9.99 3.68
C ILE A 68 -27.18 -10.82 3.45
N THR A 69 -26.67 -11.50 4.48
CA THR A 69 -25.44 -12.29 4.36
C THR A 69 -25.59 -13.43 3.36
N ALA A 70 -26.73 -14.12 3.36
CA ALA A 70 -27.04 -15.16 2.38
C ALA A 70 -27.12 -14.60 0.96
N ALA A 71 -27.80 -13.46 0.76
CA ALA A 71 -27.87 -12.79 -0.54
C ALA A 71 -26.49 -12.40 -1.09
N ILE A 72 -25.57 -11.97 -0.21
CA ILE A 72 -24.17 -11.66 -0.57
C ILE A 72 -23.39 -12.93 -0.91
N ALA A 73 -23.57 -14.01 -0.16
CA ALA A 73 -22.90 -15.29 -0.42
C ALA A 73 -23.20 -15.82 -1.83
N VAL A 74 -24.42 -15.58 -2.34
CA VAL A 74 -24.84 -15.94 -3.71
C VAL A 74 -24.72 -14.79 -4.71
N ARG A 75 -24.06 -13.68 -4.35
CA ARG A 75 -23.79 -12.51 -5.21
C ARG A 75 -25.04 -11.88 -5.83
N CYS A 76 -26.13 -11.80 -5.08
CA CYS A 76 -27.40 -11.25 -5.53
C CYS A 76 -27.61 -9.81 -5.04
N ALA A 77 -26.93 -8.85 -5.68
CA ALA A 77 -26.98 -7.43 -5.31
C ALA A 77 -28.41 -6.83 -5.34
N SER A 78 -29.25 -7.24 -6.29
CA SER A 78 -30.65 -6.80 -6.37
C SER A 78 -31.48 -7.21 -5.16
N HIS A 79 -31.25 -8.41 -4.61
CA HIS A 79 -31.94 -8.86 -3.41
C HIS A 79 -31.40 -8.19 -2.15
N VAL A 80 -30.09 -7.94 -2.07
CA VAL A 80 -29.51 -7.11 -1.01
C VAL A 80 -30.19 -5.75 -0.97
N ARG A 81 -30.37 -5.10 -2.13
CA ARG A 81 -31.09 -3.83 -2.24
C ARG A 81 -32.54 -3.92 -1.73
N LEU A 82 -33.30 -4.94 -2.14
CA LEU A 82 -34.69 -5.12 -1.69
C LEU A 82 -34.79 -5.31 -0.18
N LEU A 83 -33.88 -6.09 0.41
CA LEU A 83 -33.83 -6.32 1.86
C LEU A 83 -33.47 -5.04 2.64
N ILE A 84 -32.59 -4.22 2.07
CA ILE A 84 -32.22 -2.92 2.63
C ILE A 84 -33.40 -1.94 2.63
N GLU A 85 -34.15 -1.87 1.52
CA GLU A 85 -35.31 -0.99 1.37
C GLU A 85 -36.47 -1.34 2.33
N GLN A 86 -36.51 -2.56 2.87
CA GLN A 86 -37.49 -3.01 3.86
C GLN A 86 -37.18 -2.54 5.29
N LEU A 87 -35.98 -2.00 5.54
CA LEU A 87 -35.58 -1.58 6.89
C LEU A 87 -36.19 -0.22 7.26
N PRO A 88 -36.83 -0.08 8.44
CA PRO A 88 -37.37 1.21 8.89
C PRO A 88 -36.28 2.28 9.03
N PRO A 89 -36.57 3.56 8.69
CA PRO A 89 -35.66 4.67 8.96
C PRO A 89 -35.26 4.73 10.44
N GLY A 90 -33.97 4.83 10.74
CA GLY A 90 -33.47 4.92 12.12
C GLY A 90 -33.46 3.61 12.92
N SER A 91 -33.76 2.47 12.30
CA SER A 91 -33.63 1.15 12.94
C SER A 91 -32.19 0.85 13.40
N SER A 92 -32.02 0.28 14.58
CA SER A 92 -30.71 -0.24 15.04
C SER A 92 -30.22 -1.40 14.17
N GLN A 93 -31.10 -2.03 13.39
CA GLN A 93 -30.76 -3.04 12.38
C GLN A 93 -29.97 -2.47 11.18
N HIS A 94 -29.70 -1.16 11.15
CA HIS A 94 -28.74 -0.58 10.20
C HIS A 94 -27.28 -0.77 10.64
N ALA A 95 -27.04 -1.09 11.92
CA ALA A 95 -25.69 -1.27 12.47
C ALA A 95 -24.99 -2.55 12.01
N VAL A 96 -25.50 -3.21 10.98
CA VAL A 96 -25.21 -4.62 10.69
C VAL A 96 -24.49 -4.79 9.37
N PHE A 97 -24.39 -3.73 8.58
CA PHE A 97 -23.78 -3.77 7.26
C PHE A 97 -22.26 -3.93 7.29
N GLY A 98 -21.64 -3.92 8.47
CA GLY A 98 -20.21 -4.16 8.61
C GLY A 98 -19.76 -5.52 8.11
N SER A 99 -20.30 -6.62 8.66
CA SER A 99 -19.95 -7.98 8.21
C SER A 99 -20.34 -8.28 6.75
N PRO A 100 -21.56 -7.93 6.29
CA PRO A 100 -21.97 -7.95 4.88
C PRO A 100 -20.99 -7.26 3.93
N LEU A 101 -20.58 -6.01 4.23
CA LEU A 101 -19.65 -5.28 3.37
C LEU A 101 -18.30 -5.99 3.29
N ILE A 102 -17.73 -6.42 4.42
CA ILE A 102 -16.46 -7.16 4.44
C ILE A 102 -16.57 -8.44 3.61
N ASN A 103 -17.67 -9.19 3.73
CA ASN A 103 -17.88 -10.40 2.94
C ASN A 103 -18.00 -10.11 1.45
N ALA A 104 -18.75 -9.07 1.04
CA ALA A 104 -18.86 -8.65 -0.35
C ALA A 104 -17.48 -8.29 -0.95
N ILE A 105 -16.63 -7.60 -0.17
CA ILE A 105 -15.26 -7.27 -0.58
C ILE A 105 -14.42 -8.53 -0.77
N LYS A 106 -14.44 -9.46 0.20
CA LYS A 106 -13.72 -10.74 0.09
C LYS A 106 -14.16 -11.58 -1.11
N LEU A 107 -15.46 -11.55 -1.42
CA LEU A 107 -16.05 -12.20 -2.59
C LEU A 107 -15.78 -11.45 -3.91
N LYS A 108 -15.16 -10.26 -3.85
CA LYS A 108 -14.88 -9.37 -4.99
C LYS A 108 -16.15 -8.94 -5.73
N ASP A 109 -17.28 -8.89 -5.03
CA ASP A 109 -18.59 -8.55 -5.58
C ASP A 109 -18.78 -7.03 -5.59
N LEU A 110 -18.33 -6.40 -6.68
CA LEU A 110 -18.42 -4.96 -6.87
C LEU A 110 -19.86 -4.44 -6.90
N ASP A 111 -20.81 -5.22 -7.42
CA ASP A 111 -22.19 -4.77 -7.56
C ASP A 111 -22.89 -4.73 -6.20
N THR A 112 -22.70 -5.77 -5.38
CA THR A 112 -23.15 -5.74 -3.98
C THR A 112 -22.49 -4.60 -3.20
N VAL A 113 -21.18 -4.37 -3.36
CA VAL A 113 -20.49 -3.24 -2.72
C VAL A 113 -21.10 -1.90 -3.15
N ARG A 114 -21.43 -1.73 -4.44
CA ARG A 114 -22.07 -0.51 -4.95
C ARG A 114 -23.44 -0.28 -4.33
N GLU A 115 -24.25 -1.32 -4.19
CA GLU A 115 -25.56 -1.22 -3.52
C GLU A 115 -25.41 -0.80 -2.07
N LEU A 116 -24.51 -1.45 -1.32
CA LEU A 116 -24.21 -1.10 0.08
C LEU A 116 -23.69 0.34 0.22
N VAL A 117 -22.76 0.75 -0.65
CA VAL A 117 -22.23 2.12 -0.65
C VAL A 117 -23.31 3.15 -1.01
N ARG A 118 -24.16 2.88 -2.02
CA ARG A 118 -25.26 3.77 -2.40
C ARG A 118 -26.23 3.96 -1.24
N TYR A 119 -26.58 2.86 -0.58
CA TYR A 119 -27.45 2.88 0.58
C TYR A 119 -26.89 3.78 1.69
N LEU A 120 -25.63 3.60 2.06
CA LEU A 120 -24.98 4.37 3.11
C LEU A 120 -24.83 5.85 2.75
N LEU A 121 -24.61 6.17 1.48
CA LEU A 121 -24.59 7.55 1.00
C LEU A 121 -25.96 8.23 1.15
N GLY A 122 -27.06 7.49 0.95
CA GLY A 122 -28.43 7.99 1.09
C GLY A 122 -28.92 8.11 2.54
N PHE A 123 -28.26 7.44 3.49
CA PHE A 123 -28.69 7.41 4.89
C PHE A 123 -28.38 8.74 5.62
N ASP A 124 -29.35 9.34 6.32
CA ASP A 124 -29.19 10.66 6.94
C ASP A 124 -28.15 10.64 8.10
N SER A 125 -27.21 11.58 8.00
CA SER A 125 -26.12 11.79 8.96
C SER A 125 -26.59 12.20 10.37
N LYS A 126 -27.76 12.85 10.51
CA LYS A 126 -28.29 13.20 11.84
C LYS A 126 -28.64 11.96 12.65
N THR A 127 -29.21 10.94 12.00
CA THR A 127 -29.49 9.63 12.61
C THR A 127 -28.21 8.84 12.86
N LEU A 128 -27.18 9.01 12.01
CA LEU A 128 -25.87 8.39 12.20
C LEU A 128 -25.11 8.97 13.40
N LYS A 129 -25.15 10.28 13.67
CA LYS A 129 -24.42 10.89 14.80
C LYS A 129 -24.94 10.45 16.16
N THR A 130 -26.23 10.17 16.29
CA THR A 130 -26.85 9.70 17.55
C THR A 130 -26.61 8.21 17.79
N ILE A 131 -26.34 7.42 16.73
CA ILE A 131 -26.19 5.95 16.78
C ILE A 131 -24.71 5.52 16.64
N PHE A 132 -23.88 6.32 15.96
CA PHE A 132 -22.50 5.99 15.61
C PHE A 132 -21.57 7.16 15.94
N SER A 133 -21.08 7.21 17.19
CA SER A 133 -19.80 7.86 17.46
C SER A 133 -18.70 7.12 16.66
N LEU A 134 -17.60 7.78 16.30
CA LEU A 134 -16.50 7.16 15.54
C LEU A 134 -16.01 5.83 16.15
N GLU A 135 -16.09 5.68 17.49
CA GLU A 135 -15.74 4.46 18.22
C GLU A 135 -16.78 3.33 18.05
N ILE A 136 -18.09 3.63 17.97
CA ILE A 136 -19.16 2.65 17.72
C ILE A 136 -19.29 2.36 16.21
N SER A 137 -18.89 3.30 15.36
CA SER A 137 -18.82 3.13 13.90
C SER A 137 -17.90 1.97 13.52
N ALA A 138 -16.88 1.67 14.32
CA ALA A 138 -15.94 0.58 14.09
C ALA A 138 -16.59 -0.82 14.14
N ILE A 139 -17.69 -1.00 14.87
CA ILE A 139 -18.41 -2.28 14.97
C ILE A 139 -19.49 -2.36 13.89
N ALA A 140 -20.22 -1.26 13.69
CA ALA A 140 -21.37 -1.25 12.81
C ALA A 140 -21.03 -1.07 11.33
N PHE A 141 -19.97 -0.33 11.06
CA PHE A 141 -19.46 -0.08 9.72
C PHE A 141 -17.93 0.07 9.77
N PRO A 142 -17.18 -1.05 9.76
CA PRO A 142 -15.75 -1.09 10.01
C PRO A 142 -14.99 -0.59 8.78
N ILE A 143 -15.12 0.70 8.45
CA ILE A 143 -14.61 1.30 7.21
C ILE A 143 -13.09 1.10 7.10
N ILE A 144 -12.37 1.18 8.22
CA ILE A 144 -10.94 0.91 8.28
C ILE A 144 -10.63 -0.53 7.86
N LYS A 145 -11.39 -1.49 8.40
CA LYS A 145 -11.27 -2.91 8.04
C LYS A 145 -11.68 -3.16 6.59
N ALA A 146 -12.68 -2.44 6.08
CA ALA A 146 -13.16 -2.57 4.70
C ALA A 146 -12.10 -2.10 3.71
N VAL A 147 -11.47 -0.94 3.97
CA VAL A 147 -10.35 -0.44 3.18
C VAL A 147 -9.19 -1.44 3.21
N MET A 148 -8.78 -1.88 4.40
CA MET A 148 -7.73 -2.90 4.53
C MET A 148 -8.06 -4.19 3.78
N THR A 149 -9.27 -4.71 3.91
CA THR A 149 -9.69 -5.93 3.20
C THR A 149 -9.67 -5.70 1.69
N ALA A 150 -10.07 -4.53 1.19
CA ALA A 150 -10.01 -4.22 -0.24
C ALA A 150 -8.57 -4.13 -0.76
N ILE A 151 -7.63 -3.63 0.06
CA ILE A 151 -6.20 -3.64 -0.23
C ILE A 151 -5.66 -5.07 -0.25
N ASP A 152 -5.91 -5.85 0.81
CA ASP A 152 -5.42 -7.23 0.94
C ASP A 152 -5.91 -8.15 -0.19
N TYR A 153 -7.13 -7.93 -0.68
CA TYR A 153 -7.71 -8.68 -1.80
C TYR A 153 -7.40 -8.05 -3.17
N ASN A 154 -6.59 -7.00 -3.21
CA ASN A 154 -6.14 -6.28 -4.41
C ASN A 154 -7.32 -5.79 -5.30
N GLN A 155 -8.34 -5.17 -4.69
CA GLN A 155 -9.58 -4.78 -5.34
C GLN A 155 -9.69 -3.25 -5.52
N ALA A 156 -8.92 -2.68 -6.45
CA ALA A 156 -8.89 -1.23 -6.71
C ALA A 156 -10.28 -0.61 -6.96
N ARG A 157 -11.15 -1.25 -7.76
CA ARG A 157 -12.50 -0.73 -8.06
C ARG A 157 -13.40 -0.67 -6.84
N ILE A 158 -13.29 -1.65 -5.95
CA ILE A 158 -14.01 -1.68 -4.67
C ILE A 158 -13.47 -0.60 -3.75
N LEU A 159 -12.14 -0.46 -3.66
CA LEU A 159 -11.48 0.59 -2.89
C LEU A 159 -11.91 1.99 -3.35
N ASP A 160 -12.11 2.21 -4.66
CA ASP A 160 -12.64 3.47 -5.19
C ASP A 160 -14.07 3.77 -4.70
N GLN A 161 -14.93 2.74 -4.60
CA GLN A 161 -16.27 2.91 -4.01
C GLN A 161 -16.19 3.29 -2.52
N LEU A 162 -15.26 2.69 -1.78
CA LEU A 162 -15.02 3.01 -0.37
C LEU A 162 -14.46 4.43 -0.21
N ALA A 163 -13.54 4.85 -1.08
CA ALA A 163 -12.98 6.21 -1.05
C ALA A 163 -14.05 7.29 -1.26
N ARG A 164 -14.97 7.05 -2.21
CA ARG A 164 -16.15 7.92 -2.41
C ARG A 164 -17.03 8.00 -1.17
N LEU A 165 -17.25 6.88 -0.49
CA LEU A 165 -18.05 6.84 0.74
C LEU A 165 -17.39 7.64 1.86
N ILE A 166 -16.10 7.41 2.10
CA ILE A 166 -15.31 8.11 3.14
C ILE A 166 -15.39 9.62 2.92
N ARG A 167 -15.09 10.07 1.70
CA ARG A 167 -15.09 11.51 1.36
C ARG A 167 -16.43 12.19 1.66
N ARG A 168 -17.54 11.50 1.43
CA ARG A 168 -18.89 12.09 1.57
C ARG A 168 -19.48 11.95 2.97
N LYS A 169 -19.07 10.96 3.77
CA LYS A 169 -19.72 10.63 5.05
C LYS A 169 -18.80 10.70 6.27
N PHE A 170 -17.53 10.36 6.11
CA PHE A 170 -16.61 10.18 7.23
C PHE A 170 -15.56 11.30 7.33
N GLY A 171 -15.30 12.03 6.24
CA GLY A 171 -14.33 13.12 6.23
C GLY A 171 -12.89 12.60 6.26
N ASN A 172 -11.99 13.36 6.88
CA ASN A 172 -10.55 13.10 6.86
C ASN A 172 -10.19 11.87 7.70
N ILE A 173 -9.31 11.03 7.16
CA ILE A 173 -8.71 9.89 7.86
C ILE A 173 -7.45 10.31 8.59
N ASP A 174 -7.26 9.73 9.78
CA ASP A 174 -6.05 9.85 10.57
C ASP A 174 -4.78 9.47 9.78
N ARG A 175 -3.73 10.26 9.97
CA ARG A 175 -2.45 10.14 9.26
C ARG A 175 -1.74 8.80 9.46
N ASP A 176 -1.85 8.19 10.64
CA ASP A 176 -1.15 6.94 10.96
C ASP A 176 -1.88 5.75 10.34
N ILE A 177 -3.21 5.78 10.37
CA ILE A 177 -4.06 4.82 9.64
C ILE A 177 -3.77 4.87 8.14
N PHE A 178 -3.69 6.06 7.55
CA PHE A 178 -3.44 6.20 6.12
C PHE A 178 -2.03 5.71 5.74
N ASN A 179 -0.99 6.03 6.52
CA ASN A 179 0.35 5.50 6.29
C ASN A 179 0.39 3.95 6.38
N PHE A 180 -0.35 3.36 7.32
CA PHE A 180 -0.49 1.91 7.41
C PHE A 180 -1.15 1.30 6.15
N TRP A 181 -2.15 1.97 5.58
CA TRP A 181 -2.75 1.56 4.32
C TRP A 181 -1.77 1.66 3.15
N ILE A 182 -0.93 2.70 3.10
CA ILE A 182 0.10 2.83 2.06
C ILE A 182 1.11 1.68 2.13
N ILE A 183 1.59 1.35 3.34
CA ILE A 183 2.49 0.20 3.56
C ILE A 183 1.84 -1.10 3.06
N SER A 184 0.55 -1.28 3.33
CA SER A 184 -0.19 -2.46 2.91
C SER A 184 -0.41 -2.49 1.39
N ALA A 185 -0.72 -1.33 0.78
CA ALA A 185 -0.87 -1.19 -0.66
C ALA A 185 0.45 -1.46 -1.41
N ALA A 186 1.59 -1.06 -0.85
CA ALA A 186 2.91 -1.35 -1.43
C ALA A 186 3.12 -2.86 -1.64
N ARG A 187 2.66 -3.71 -0.70
CA ARG A 187 2.76 -5.18 -0.81
C ARG A 187 1.96 -5.79 -1.97
N THR A 188 1.00 -5.05 -2.52
CA THR A 188 0.16 -5.52 -3.62
C THR A 188 0.80 -5.31 -5.00
N SER A 189 1.85 -4.47 -5.08
CA SER A 189 2.44 -3.99 -6.35
C SER A 189 1.40 -3.59 -7.40
N ASN A 190 0.30 -2.97 -6.96
CA ASN A 190 -0.78 -2.52 -7.84
C ASN A 190 -1.00 -1.02 -7.70
N ILE A 191 -0.51 -0.28 -8.69
CA ILE A 191 -0.70 1.18 -8.77
C ILE A 191 -2.18 1.59 -8.73
N GLN A 192 -3.12 0.78 -9.23
CA GLN A 192 -4.55 1.14 -9.21
C GLN A 192 -5.12 1.12 -7.79
N VAL A 193 -4.62 0.24 -6.92
CA VAL A 193 -4.98 0.25 -5.48
C VAL A 193 -4.48 1.56 -4.86
N LEU A 194 -3.22 1.92 -5.13
CA LEU A 194 -2.62 3.15 -4.63
C LEU A 194 -3.37 4.39 -5.15
N ARG A 195 -3.68 4.47 -6.45
CA ARG A 195 -4.50 5.54 -7.04
C ARG A 195 -5.85 5.70 -6.38
N SER A 196 -6.50 4.58 -6.05
CA SER A 196 -7.78 4.59 -5.35
C SER A 196 -7.64 5.03 -3.90
N LEU A 197 -6.53 4.65 -3.24
CA LEU A 197 -6.22 5.03 -1.87
C LEU A 197 -5.99 6.54 -1.73
N TYR A 198 -5.22 7.17 -2.63
CA TYR A 198 -4.99 8.62 -2.64
C TYR A 198 -6.25 9.47 -2.90
N ARG A 199 -7.39 8.85 -3.26
CA ARG A 199 -8.68 9.55 -3.34
C ARG A 199 -9.34 9.72 -1.97
N ILE A 200 -8.88 9.02 -0.95
CA ILE A 200 -9.38 9.16 0.41
C ILE A 200 -8.82 10.46 1.00
N PRO A 201 -9.67 11.36 1.54
CA PRO A 201 -9.17 12.55 2.21
C PRO A 201 -8.45 12.17 3.51
N VAL A 202 -7.29 12.78 3.76
CA VAL A 202 -6.45 12.57 4.93
C VAL A 202 -6.33 13.89 5.69
N GLU A 203 -5.96 13.84 6.96
CA GLU A 203 -5.73 15.02 7.77
C GLU A 203 -4.87 16.09 7.07
N PRO A 204 -5.19 17.39 7.23
CA PRO A 204 -4.36 18.48 6.73
C PRO A 204 -2.96 18.34 7.32
N ASN A 205 -1.94 18.42 6.46
CA ASN A 205 -0.52 18.22 6.79
C ASN A 205 -0.06 16.76 6.96
N TRP A 206 -0.85 15.78 6.51
CA TRP A 206 -0.34 14.42 6.35
C TRP A 206 0.97 14.41 5.54
N ARG A 207 1.92 13.59 6.00
CA ARG A 207 3.18 13.31 5.31
C ARG A 207 3.40 11.81 5.22
N LEU A 208 3.99 11.38 4.12
CA LEU A 208 4.42 10.00 3.91
C LEU A 208 5.50 9.66 4.94
N SER A 209 5.24 8.64 5.76
CA SER A 209 6.14 8.26 6.84
C SER A 209 7.39 7.54 6.30
N TYR A 210 8.45 7.50 7.10
CA TYR A 210 9.66 6.73 6.78
C TYR A 210 9.35 5.26 6.45
N ASP A 211 8.49 4.61 7.24
CA ASP A 211 8.15 3.21 7.03
C ASP A 211 7.35 3.01 5.74
N ALA A 212 6.47 3.95 5.39
CA ALA A 212 5.73 3.94 4.14
C ALA A 212 6.65 4.17 2.93
N MET A 213 7.55 5.16 2.98
CA MET A 213 8.57 5.38 1.95
C MET A 213 9.44 4.13 1.74
N SER A 214 9.94 3.54 2.83
CA SER A 214 10.75 2.30 2.76
C SER A 214 9.96 1.13 2.18
N ALA A 215 8.69 0.96 2.56
CA ALA A 215 7.85 -0.12 2.03
C ALA A 215 7.59 0.04 0.52
N LEU A 216 7.34 1.27 0.06
CA LEU A 216 7.14 1.59 -1.36
C LEU A 216 8.43 1.32 -2.16
N CYS A 217 9.58 1.83 -1.73
CA CYS A 217 10.83 1.65 -2.46
C CYS A 217 11.26 0.18 -2.57
N LYS A 218 10.88 -0.68 -1.61
CA LYS A 218 11.15 -2.14 -1.67
C LYS A 218 10.35 -2.89 -2.73
N THR A 219 9.34 -2.28 -3.33
CA THR A 219 8.51 -2.93 -4.36
C THR A 219 9.24 -3.12 -5.69
N ALA A 220 10.27 -2.29 -5.95
CA ALA A 220 10.94 -2.15 -7.25
C ALA A 220 9.98 -1.85 -8.43
N ASP A 221 8.74 -1.42 -8.16
CA ASP A 221 7.75 -1.02 -9.16
C ASP A 221 7.87 0.49 -9.39
N TYR A 222 8.56 0.86 -10.48
CA TYR A 222 8.81 2.26 -10.84
C TYR A 222 7.53 3.10 -10.85
N GLU A 223 6.47 2.64 -11.51
CA GLU A 223 5.23 3.39 -11.68
C GLU A 223 4.53 3.61 -10.33
N LEU A 224 4.51 2.58 -9.48
CA LEU A 224 3.93 2.65 -8.16
C LEU A 224 4.70 3.62 -7.25
N ILE A 225 6.03 3.53 -7.26
CA ILE A 225 6.91 4.41 -6.48
C ILE A 225 6.76 5.85 -6.97
N TYR A 226 6.93 6.09 -8.26
CA TYR A 226 6.82 7.42 -8.87
C TYR A 226 5.48 8.05 -8.54
N TYR A 227 4.37 7.30 -8.71
CA TYR A 227 3.05 7.81 -8.35
C TYR A 227 2.92 8.15 -6.86
N ALA A 228 3.45 7.31 -5.97
CA ALA A 228 3.38 7.55 -4.52
C ALA A 228 4.11 8.85 -4.14
N PHE A 229 5.36 9.00 -4.58
CA PHE A 229 6.17 10.17 -4.24
C PHE A 229 5.67 11.43 -4.97
N LEU A 230 5.19 11.32 -6.20
CA LEU A 230 4.61 12.48 -6.90
C LEU A 230 3.37 13.04 -6.16
N ASN A 231 2.53 12.19 -5.59
CA ASN A 231 1.26 12.60 -4.98
C ASN A 231 1.31 12.80 -3.47
N ALA A 232 2.41 12.39 -2.81
CA ALA A 232 2.58 12.58 -1.38
C ALA A 232 3.23 13.92 -1.03
N ASN A 233 2.89 14.41 0.16
CA ASN A 233 3.74 15.34 0.89
C ASN A 233 4.75 14.53 1.71
N TYR A 234 6.01 14.92 1.73
CA TYR A 234 7.03 14.37 2.62
C TYR A 234 8.07 15.45 2.92
N GLY A 235 8.90 15.23 3.95
CA GLY A 235 10.04 16.12 4.17
C GLY A 235 11.02 15.96 3.01
N HIS A 236 11.19 17.00 2.21
CA HIS A 236 12.20 17.05 1.13
C HIS A 236 13.61 17.31 1.68
N GLN A 237 13.70 17.84 2.90
CA GLN A 237 14.93 18.23 3.57
C GLN A 237 14.95 17.56 4.93
N TYR A 238 15.50 16.35 4.98
CA TYR A 238 15.97 15.79 6.22
C TYR A 238 17.48 16.02 6.29
N ASP A 239 18.00 16.41 7.44
CA ASP A 239 19.45 16.51 7.61
C ASP A 239 20.11 15.12 7.65
N SER A 240 19.32 14.09 7.92
CA SER A 240 19.80 12.72 8.10
C SER A 240 19.52 11.85 6.88
N SER A 241 20.58 11.25 6.34
CA SER A 241 20.52 10.33 5.19
C SER A 241 19.58 9.14 5.38
N ARG A 242 19.36 8.69 6.63
CA ARG A 242 18.42 7.59 6.90
C ARG A 242 16.96 7.98 6.65
N ARG A 243 16.63 9.26 6.80
CA ARG A 243 15.26 9.77 6.66
C ARG A 243 15.02 10.42 5.31
N ASP A 244 16.10 10.74 4.59
CA ASP A 244 16.01 11.35 3.28
C ASP A 244 15.33 10.43 2.25
N PRO A 245 14.26 10.88 1.57
CA PRO A 245 13.52 10.09 0.59
C PRO A 245 14.39 9.51 -0.54
N PHE A 246 15.33 10.29 -1.06
CA PHE A 246 16.16 9.88 -2.19
C PHE A 246 17.22 8.87 -1.75
N HIS A 247 17.84 9.07 -0.58
CA HIS A 247 18.76 8.09 0.00
C HIS A 247 18.06 6.76 0.35
N ILE A 248 16.81 6.82 0.84
CA ILE A 248 15.98 5.63 1.03
C ILE A 248 15.77 4.92 -0.31
N ALA A 249 15.45 5.65 -1.37
CA ALA A 249 15.22 5.09 -2.70
C ALA A 249 16.48 4.40 -3.25
N VAL A 250 17.63 5.08 -3.22
CA VAL A 250 18.94 4.54 -3.64
C VAL A 250 19.30 3.28 -2.85
N SER A 251 19.00 3.24 -1.56
CA SER A 251 19.24 2.06 -0.72
C SER A 251 18.42 0.83 -1.12
N ASN A 252 17.36 1.00 -1.91
CA ASN A 252 16.46 -0.06 -2.37
C ASN A 252 16.59 -0.38 -3.87
N GLY A 253 17.57 0.21 -4.56
CA GLY A 253 17.93 -0.14 -5.93
C GLY A 253 17.52 0.90 -6.98
N ILE A 254 17.89 0.61 -8.22
CA ILE A 254 17.87 1.58 -9.32
C ILE A 254 16.46 2.03 -9.71
N GLU A 255 15.47 1.14 -9.72
CA GLU A 255 14.08 1.49 -10.08
C GLU A 255 13.50 2.49 -9.08
N ALA A 256 13.77 2.29 -7.79
CA ALA A 256 13.34 3.23 -6.75
C ALA A 256 14.07 4.57 -6.88
N ALA A 257 15.39 4.54 -7.08
CA ALA A 257 16.19 5.75 -7.27
C ALA A 257 15.68 6.60 -8.45
N LYS A 258 15.46 5.98 -9.62
CA LYS A 258 14.86 6.63 -10.80
C LYS A 258 13.50 7.21 -10.49
N ALA A 259 12.59 6.40 -9.94
CA ALA A 259 11.23 6.81 -9.66
C ALA A 259 11.14 8.01 -8.69
N VAL A 260 12.00 8.07 -7.68
CA VAL A 260 12.03 9.20 -6.74
C VAL A 260 12.71 10.42 -7.35
N TYR A 261 13.81 10.24 -8.09
CA TYR A 261 14.52 11.33 -8.77
C TYR A 261 13.65 12.02 -9.83
N ASP A 262 12.92 11.24 -10.63
CA ASP A 262 12.07 11.72 -11.72
C ASP A 262 10.89 12.58 -11.22
N THR A 263 10.62 12.60 -9.92
CA THR A 263 9.64 13.54 -9.34
C THR A 263 10.10 15.01 -9.44
N GLY A 264 11.40 15.25 -9.70
CA GLY A 264 11.98 16.59 -9.84
C GLY A 264 12.11 17.36 -8.52
N ARG A 265 12.02 16.66 -7.37
CA ARG A 265 12.02 17.27 -6.02
C ARG A 265 13.29 17.02 -5.22
N HIS A 266 14.32 16.44 -5.85
CA HIS A 266 15.54 15.98 -5.18
C HIS A 266 16.78 16.39 -5.98
N GLU A 267 17.81 16.86 -5.29
CA GLU A 267 19.10 17.18 -5.88
C GLU A 267 20.04 15.96 -5.81
N ILE A 268 20.76 15.69 -6.91
CA ILE A 268 21.61 14.49 -7.04
C ILE A 268 22.79 14.49 -6.04
N ASN A 269 23.31 15.67 -5.72
CA ASN A 269 24.47 15.90 -4.85
C ASN A 269 24.10 16.45 -3.47
N ASP A 270 22.85 16.32 -3.04
CA ASP A 270 22.43 16.80 -1.73
C ASP A 270 23.20 16.07 -0.62
N TRP A 271 23.83 16.84 0.27
CA TRP A 271 24.65 16.33 1.36
C TRP A 271 23.80 16.08 2.60
N LYS A 272 23.97 14.89 3.19
CA LYS A 272 23.20 14.42 4.33
C LYS A 272 24.11 13.85 5.39
N ILE A 273 23.77 14.07 6.65
CA ILE A 273 24.45 13.46 7.79
C ILE A 273 24.25 11.95 7.74
N CYS A 274 25.38 11.25 7.71
CA CYS A 274 25.48 9.81 7.62
C CYS A 274 25.20 9.14 8.96
N ASN A 275 24.47 8.02 8.89
CA ASN A 275 24.19 7.17 10.05
C ASN A 275 24.84 5.78 9.90
N PHE A 276 25.80 5.59 8.98
CA PHE A 276 26.53 4.33 8.89
C PHE A 276 27.45 4.18 10.10
N ARG A 277 27.57 2.96 10.63
CA ARG A 277 28.36 2.70 11.84
C ARG A 277 29.83 3.17 11.72
N THR A 278 30.39 3.14 10.51
CA THR A 278 31.77 3.56 10.21
C THR A 278 31.92 5.04 9.89
N TYR A 279 30.84 5.75 9.53
CA TYR A 279 30.82 7.15 9.07
C TYR A 279 29.82 7.98 9.87
N TRP A 280 29.65 7.65 11.14
CA TRP A 280 28.64 8.30 11.98
C TRP A 280 28.93 9.81 12.07
N ASN A 281 27.96 10.65 11.70
CA ASN A 281 28.06 12.10 11.64
C ASN A 281 28.93 12.70 10.51
N GLU A 282 29.32 11.94 9.48
CA GLU A 282 29.95 12.52 8.28
C GLU A 282 28.92 12.89 7.21
N GLU A 283 29.21 13.88 6.36
CA GLU A 283 28.34 14.21 5.23
C GLU A 283 28.50 13.19 4.10
N VAL A 284 27.37 12.70 3.59
CA VAL A 284 27.29 11.75 2.48
C VAL A 284 26.21 12.16 1.49
N THR A 285 26.41 11.80 0.24
CA THR A 285 25.47 11.93 -0.88
C THR A 285 24.80 10.59 -1.19
N ALA A 286 23.88 10.60 -2.15
CA ALA A 286 23.31 9.38 -2.73
C ALA A 286 24.38 8.41 -3.28
N LEU A 287 25.46 8.94 -3.87
CA LEU A 287 26.54 8.12 -4.44
C LEU A 287 27.25 7.28 -3.36
N ASP A 288 27.45 7.82 -2.16
CA ASP A 288 28.04 7.07 -1.04
C ASP A 288 27.17 5.89 -0.62
N HIS A 289 25.85 6.08 -0.61
CA HIS A 289 24.90 5.00 -0.28
C HIS A 289 25.00 3.86 -1.29
N ALA A 290 25.04 4.18 -2.58
CA ALA A 290 25.18 3.18 -3.63
C ALA A 290 26.53 2.44 -3.56
N ILE A 291 27.63 3.16 -3.28
CA ILE A 291 28.98 2.60 -3.08
C ILE A 291 29.01 1.67 -1.86
N TYR A 292 28.53 2.12 -0.71
CA TYR A 292 28.44 1.32 0.52
C TYR A 292 27.64 0.04 0.31
N ARG A 293 26.53 0.15 -0.45
CA ARG A 293 25.64 -0.96 -0.81
C ARG A 293 26.21 -1.91 -1.85
N LYS A 294 27.30 -1.49 -2.53
CA LYS A 294 27.93 -2.21 -3.64
C LYS A 294 26.97 -2.45 -4.81
N ASP A 295 26.15 -1.45 -5.14
CA ASP A 295 25.21 -1.52 -6.26
C ASP A 295 25.79 -0.84 -7.51
N SER A 296 26.47 -1.62 -8.36
CA SER A 296 27.12 -1.11 -9.57
C SER A 296 26.17 -0.42 -10.55
N VAL A 297 24.92 -0.90 -10.65
CA VAL A 297 23.92 -0.36 -11.58
C VAL A 297 23.48 1.02 -11.10
N THR A 298 23.19 1.16 -9.81
CA THR A 298 22.82 2.45 -9.22
C THR A 298 23.99 3.43 -9.18
N ILE A 299 25.21 2.97 -8.90
CA ILE A 299 26.43 3.81 -8.97
C ILE A 299 26.57 4.40 -10.38
N LYS A 300 26.53 3.56 -11.42
CA LYS A 300 26.69 4.02 -12.80
C LYS A 300 25.60 5.02 -13.19
N TRP A 301 24.34 4.75 -12.83
CA TRP A 301 23.25 5.66 -13.14
C TRP A 301 23.39 7.01 -12.41
N LEU A 302 23.76 7.02 -11.12
CA LEU A 302 24.00 8.26 -10.37
C LEU A 302 25.10 9.10 -11.04
N LEU A 303 26.20 8.45 -11.45
CA LEU A 303 27.29 9.10 -12.19
C LEU A 303 26.81 9.67 -13.54
N ASP A 304 26.02 8.92 -14.30
CA ASP A 304 25.41 9.41 -15.55
C ASP A 304 24.43 10.58 -15.31
N GLN A 305 23.89 10.75 -14.09
CA GLN A 305 23.07 11.91 -13.67
C GLN A 305 23.90 13.08 -13.09
N GLY A 306 25.24 13.00 -13.12
CA GLY A 306 26.12 14.07 -12.63
C GLY A 306 26.41 14.01 -11.13
N ALA A 307 26.34 12.83 -10.51
CA ALA A 307 26.75 12.66 -9.12
C ALA A 307 28.25 12.97 -8.93
N GLU A 308 28.57 13.78 -7.93
CA GLU A 308 29.93 14.22 -7.61
C GLU A 308 30.80 13.08 -7.07
N TYR A 309 31.82 12.71 -7.85
CA TYR A 309 32.82 11.70 -7.52
C TYR A 309 34.21 12.28 -7.19
N GLN A 310 34.41 13.58 -7.42
CA GLN A 310 35.67 14.30 -7.21
C GLN A 310 35.91 14.58 -5.73
N ARG A 311 36.06 13.52 -4.94
CA ARG A 311 36.21 13.59 -3.48
C ARG A 311 36.77 12.29 -2.91
N ARG A 312 37.05 12.32 -1.61
CA ARG A 312 37.52 11.14 -0.88
C ARG A 312 36.40 10.11 -0.70
N PHE A 313 36.74 8.84 -0.88
CA PHE A 313 35.87 7.72 -0.54
C PHE A 313 36.59 6.77 0.42
N PRO A 314 35.85 6.01 1.25
CA PRO A 314 36.47 5.14 2.24
C PRO A 314 37.14 3.95 1.53
N PRO A 315 38.42 3.65 1.81
CA PRO A 315 39.11 2.56 1.13
C PRO A 315 38.42 1.19 1.30
N GLU A 316 37.80 0.94 2.46
CA GLU A 316 37.03 -0.29 2.70
C GLU A 316 35.79 -0.46 1.80
N TRP A 317 35.27 0.64 1.23
CA TRP A 317 34.11 0.63 0.34
C TRP A 317 34.51 0.62 -1.13
N MET A 318 35.82 0.58 -1.43
CA MET A 318 36.36 0.75 -2.77
C MET A 318 37.01 -0.54 -3.31
N PRO A 319 36.24 -1.62 -3.57
CA PRO A 319 36.75 -2.76 -4.32
C PRO A 319 37.02 -2.35 -5.77
N GLY A 320 37.86 -3.11 -6.47
CA GLY A 320 38.37 -2.72 -7.78
C GLY A 320 37.34 -2.44 -8.85
N TRP A 321 36.19 -3.11 -8.81
CA TRP A 321 35.12 -2.84 -9.76
C TRP A 321 34.38 -1.52 -9.49
N ILE A 322 34.21 -1.08 -8.22
CA ILE A 322 33.67 0.26 -7.91
C ILE A 322 34.67 1.32 -8.34
N TYR A 323 35.94 1.11 -7.99
CA TYR A 323 37.03 2.00 -8.37
C TYR A 323 37.06 2.25 -9.87
N ASN A 324 36.98 1.16 -10.66
CA ASN A 324 36.99 1.26 -12.11
C ASN A 324 35.74 1.96 -12.65
N ILE A 325 34.53 1.73 -12.09
CA ILE A 325 33.32 2.47 -12.51
C ILE A 325 33.51 3.99 -12.36
N ILE A 326 34.04 4.43 -11.22
CA ILE A 326 34.26 5.86 -10.96
C ILE A 326 35.39 6.40 -11.84
N ARG A 327 36.50 5.67 -11.97
CA ARG A 327 37.63 6.05 -12.84
C ARG A 327 37.21 6.15 -14.30
N ASP A 328 36.42 5.21 -14.80
CA ASP A 328 35.94 5.22 -16.19
C ASP A 328 35.01 6.40 -16.44
N GLN A 329 34.17 6.76 -15.46
CA GLN A 329 33.40 8.01 -15.51
C GLN A 329 34.31 9.23 -15.52
N ALA A 330 35.34 9.29 -14.66
CA ALA A 330 36.28 10.40 -14.63
C ALA A 330 37.01 10.59 -15.97
N ILE A 331 37.40 9.50 -16.63
CA ILE A 331 38.02 9.52 -17.97
C ILE A 331 37.03 10.00 -19.04
N LYS A 332 35.76 9.61 -18.93
CA LYS A 332 34.70 10.04 -19.83
C LYS A 332 34.44 11.55 -19.69
N ASP A 333 34.47 12.08 -18.48
CA ASP A 333 34.26 13.50 -18.20
C ASP A 333 35.49 14.36 -18.53
N ASP A 334 36.70 13.84 -18.31
CA ASP A 334 37.97 14.43 -18.72
C ASP A 334 38.98 13.35 -19.17
N PRO A 335 39.33 13.25 -20.46
CA PRO A 335 40.28 12.25 -20.96
C PRO A 335 41.66 12.25 -20.28
N ARG A 336 42.08 13.39 -19.69
CA ARG A 336 43.33 13.50 -18.94
C ARG A 336 43.31 12.65 -17.65
N MET A 337 42.13 12.34 -17.11
CA MET A 337 41.96 11.44 -15.96
C MET A 337 42.40 9.99 -16.26
N SER A 338 42.79 9.68 -17.51
CA SER A 338 43.43 8.41 -17.85
C SER A 338 44.75 8.19 -17.10
N GLU A 339 45.37 9.28 -16.63
CA GLU A 339 46.56 9.28 -15.77
C GLU A 339 46.27 8.85 -14.31
N LEU A 340 45.01 8.81 -13.88
CA LEU A 340 44.66 8.27 -12.56
C LEU A 340 45.16 6.83 -12.42
N PRO A 341 45.66 6.45 -11.23
CA PRO A 341 46.26 5.14 -11.01
C PRO A 341 45.29 4.03 -11.42
N SER A 342 45.83 2.93 -11.94
CA SER A 342 45.06 1.69 -12.06
C SER A 342 44.65 1.19 -10.67
N TYR A 343 43.61 0.35 -10.58
CA TYR A 343 43.22 -0.23 -9.29
C TYR A 343 44.38 -1.01 -8.63
N GLY A 344 45.25 -1.67 -9.39
CA GLY A 344 46.43 -2.33 -8.85
C GLY A 344 47.36 -1.35 -8.12
N GLN A 345 47.69 -0.24 -8.77
CA GLN A 345 48.50 0.83 -8.18
C GLN A 345 47.81 1.46 -6.96
N TYR A 346 46.51 1.76 -7.06
CA TYR A 346 45.71 2.25 -5.93
C TYR A 346 45.75 1.27 -4.75
N LYS A 347 45.61 -0.05 -5.02
CA LYS A 347 45.65 -1.10 -4.01
C LYS A 347 47.01 -1.21 -3.32
N ASP A 348 48.10 -0.87 -4.01
CA ASP A 348 49.46 -0.92 -3.45
C ASP A 348 49.86 0.37 -2.72
N MET A 349 49.03 1.43 -2.78
CA MET A 349 49.24 2.64 -2.00
C MET A 349 49.22 2.38 -0.49
N SER A 350 49.95 3.22 0.25
CA SER A 350 49.91 3.25 1.71
C SER A 350 48.48 3.53 2.22
N LYS A 351 48.19 3.14 3.47
CA LYS A 351 46.89 3.39 4.08
C LYS A 351 46.53 4.89 4.07
N ASP A 352 47.49 5.73 4.43
CA ASP A 352 47.29 7.18 4.48
C ASP A 352 47.07 7.77 3.08
N ALA A 353 47.80 7.30 2.07
CA ALA A 353 47.60 7.74 0.69
C ALA A 353 46.19 7.38 0.18
N LYS A 354 45.67 6.19 0.50
CA LYS A 354 44.28 5.82 0.14
C LYS A 354 43.23 6.65 0.86
N LEU A 355 43.45 6.97 2.14
CA LEU A 355 42.52 7.77 2.94
C LEU A 355 42.37 9.21 2.42
N HIS A 356 43.38 9.73 1.72
CA HIS A 356 43.38 11.08 1.14
C HIS A 356 43.24 11.07 -0.38
N PHE A 357 43.00 9.92 -1.01
CA PHE A 357 42.85 9.83 -2.46
C PHE A 357 41.53 10.45 -2.91
N THR A 358 41.59 11.35 -3.89
CA THR A 358 40.44 11.90 -4.62
C THR A 358 40.53 11.52 -6.10
N PHE A 359 39.39 11.44 -6.78
CA PHE A 359 39.32 11.18 -8.23
C PHE A 359 39.47 12.48 -9.02
N GLU A 360 40.59 13.16 -8.81
CA GLU A 360 40.94 14.43 -9.44
C GLU A 360 42.39 14.38 -9.90
N LEU A 361 42.73 15.15 -10.94
CA LEU A 361 44.12 15.44 -11.24
C LEU A 361 44.59 16.47 -10.23
N ALA A 362 45.66 16.19 -9.50
CA ALA A 362 46.33 17.23 -8.72
C ALA A 362 46.67 18.38 -9.67
N GLU A 363 46.21 19.59 -9.38
CA GLU A 363 46.61 20.76 -10.15
C GLU A 363 48.14 20.81 -10.17
N TRP A 364 48.70 20.57 -11.36
CA TRP A 364 50.11 20.71 -11.59
C TRP A 364 50.44 22.20 -11.45
N SER A 365 50.82 22.61 -10.24
CA SER A 365 51.42 23.91 -9.98
C SER A 365 52.91 23.78 -10.32
N PRO A 366 53.39 24.36 -11.42
CA PRO A 366 54.82 24.42 -11.67
C PRO A 366 55.42 25.40 -10.65
N SER A 367 56.08 24.85 -9.63
CA SER A 367 57.00 25.61 -8.77
C SER A 367 58.32 25.87 -9.46
#